data_AF-A0AA39ITE8-F1
#
_entry.id   AF-A0AA39ITE8-F1
#
_cell.length_a   1.000
_cell.length_b   1.000
_cell.length_c   1.000
_cell.angle_alpha   90.00
_cell.angle_beta   90.00
_cell.angle_gamma   90.00
#
_symmetry.space_group_name_H-M   'P 1'
#
loop_
_entity.id
_entity.type
_entity.pdbx_description
1 polymer ?
#
loop_
_entity_poly.entity_id
_entity_poly.type
_entity_poly.pdbx_seq_one_letter_code
_entity_poly.pdbx_strand_id
1 'polypeptide(L)'
;MTEDFTFSRFDFVVKNEDKKETRNDKRDKFQGKDYKRLLEKAEKRKERIAGVREKDPEKAEKIEENIRWKNAMQRAAGVKVKDDIGLLKKSLKRKEKMKQNKKKKWGNREKQVKADEAKKQQKRETNLQKRRDTVKKAKMDKLRKKGRIA
;
A
#
# COMPACT_ATOMS: atom_id res chain seq x y z
N MET A 1 30.86 65.81 -22.44
CA MET A 1 30.07 65.36 -21.28
C MET A 1 29.53 63.98 -21.64
N THR A 2 30.29 62.94 -21.30
CA THR A 2 29.86 61.54 -21.43
C THR A 2 29.36 61.11 -20.05
N GLU A 3 28.05 60.91 -19.94
CA GLU A 3 27.43 60.41 -18.71
C GLU A 3 27.67 58.91 -18.61
N ASP A 4 28.57 58.51 -17.71
CA ASP A 4 28.82 57.11 -17.39
C ASP A 4 27.68 56.59 -16.52
N PHE A 5 26.72 55.91 -17.15
CA PHE A 5 25.69 55.16 -16.42
C PHE A 5 26.32 53.90 -15.81
N THR A 6 26.77 53.98 -14.56
CA THR A 6 27.16 52.81 -13.78
C THR A 6 25.91 52.02 -13.41
N PHE A 7 25.67 50.93 -14.12
CA PHE A 7 24.63 49.96 -13.75
C PHE A 7 25.09 49.25 -12.47
N SER A 8 24.58 49.73 -11.32
CA SER A 8 24.73 49.05 -10.03
C SER A 8 24.40 47.57 -10.24
N ARG A 9 25.34 46.68 -9.86
CA ARG A 9 25.18 45.24 -9.84
C ARG A 9 24.04 44.91 -8.86
N PHE A 10 22.81 44.98 -9.35
CA PHE A 10 21.62 44.52 -8.65
C PHE A 10 21.78 43.02 -8.50
N ASP A 11 22.43 42.59 -7.42
CA ASP A 11 22.48 41.21 -7.02
C ASP A 11 21.08 40.91 -6.49
N PHE A 12 20.25 40.29 -7.33
CA PHE A 12 19.00 39.69 -6.87
C PHE A 12 19.40 38.57 -5.91
N VAL A 13 19.60 38.92 -4.64
CA VAL A 13 19.59 37.96 -3.54
C VAL A 13 18.17 37.43 -3.52
N VAL A 14 17.91 36.41 -4.34
CA VAL A 14 16.72 35.57 -4.25
C VAL A 14 16.84 34.91 -2.89
N LYS A 15 16.31 35.59 -1.87
CA LYS A 15 16.01 35.00 -0.58
C LYS A 15 15.04 33.86 -0.86
N ASN A 16 15.59 32.67 -1.09
CA ASN A 16 14.87 31.41 -0.97
C ASN A 16 14.58 31.20 0.51
N GLU A 17 13.78 32.08 1.11
CA GLU A 17 13.14 31.78 2.37
C GLU A 17 12.18 30.65 2.05
N ASP A 18 12.52 29.43 2.48
CA ASP A 18 11.61 28.29 2.48
C ASP A 18 10.39 28.66 3.32
N LYS A 19 9.41 29.30 2.69
CA LYS A 19 8.15 29.65 3.35
C LYS A 19 7.57 28.36 3.89
N LYS A 20 7.51 28.25 5.23
CA LYS A 20 6.92 27.08 5.89
C LYS A 20 5.52 26.88 5.32
N GLU A 21 5.31 25.72 4.72
CA GLU A 21 4.03 25.39 4.10
C GLU A 21 2.89 25.50 5.10
N THR A 22 1.83 26.19 4.70
CA THR A 22 0.65 26.33 5.54
C THR A 22 -0.09 24.99 5.66
N ARG A 23 -0.97 24.86 6.67
CA ARG A 23 -1.84 23.67 6.79
C ARG A 23 -2.69 23.46 5.53
N ASN A 24 -3.08 24.54 4.85
CA ASN A 24 -3.88 24.48 3.63
C ASN A 24 -3.06 23.96 2.44
N ASP A 25 -1.81 24.40 2.30
CA ASP A 25 -0.92 23.90 1.25
C ASP A 25 -0.69 22.39 1.39
N LYS A 26 -0.47 21.92 2.62
CA LYS A 26 -0.32 20.48 2.90
C LYS A 26 -1.56 19.68 2.55
N ARG A 27 -2.76 20.24 2.82
CA ARG A 27 -4.04 19.62 2.44
C ARG A 27 -4.24 19.64 0.92
N ASP A 28 -3.75 20.66 0.23
CA ASP A 28 -3.93 20.81 -1.22
C ASP A 28 -2.89 20.04 -2.08
N LYS A 29 -1.94 19.36 -1.46
CA LYS A 29 -1.04 18.42 -2.16
C LYS A 29 -1.74 17.14 -2.63
N PHE A 30 -1.47 16.74 -3.88
CA PHE A 30 -1.84 15.44 -4.44
C PHE A 30 -0.67 14.47 -4.36
N GLN A 31 -0.21 14.20 -3.13
CA GLN A 31 0.95 13.37 -2.84
C GLN A 31 0.61 12.28 -1.82
N GLY A 32 1.45 11.24 -1.75
CA GLY A 32 1.30 10.15 -0.78
C GLY A 32 0.72 8.85 -1.34
N LYS A 33 0.29 7.95 -0.43
CA LYS A 33 -0.15 6.57 -0.73
C LYS A 33 -1.59 6.28 -0.29
N ASP A 34 -2.31 7.31 0.15
CA ASP A 34 -3.71 7.23 0.57
C ASP A 34 -4.63 7.51 -0.62
N TYR A 35 -4.71 6.52 -1.51
CA TYR A 35 -5.45 6.61 -2.76
C TYR A 35 -6.95 6.92 -2.57
N LYS A 36 -7.56 6.51 -1.45
CA LYS A 36 -8.96 6.85 -1.11
C LYS A 36 -9.13 8.36 -0.93
N ARG A 37 -8.30 8.97 -0.09
CA ARG A 37 -8.32 10.40 0.19
C ARG A 37 -7.95 11.24 -1.05
N LEU A 38 -6.96 10.76 -1.82
CA LEU A 38 -6.60 11.41 -3.08
C LEU A 38 -7.74 11.36 -4.11
N LEU A 39 -8.47 10.26 -4.17
CA LEU A 39 -9.62 10.10 -5.07
C LEU A 39 -10.74 11.07 -4.69
N GLU A 40 -11.16 11.06 -3.42
CA GLU A 40 -12.19 11.97 -2.90
C GLU A 40 -11.83 13.44 -3.18
N LYS A 41 -10.55 13.77 -3.02
CA LYS A 41 -10.07 15.13 -3.29
C LYS A 41 -10.10 15.48 -4.78
N ALA A 42 -9.74 14.55 -5.66
CA ALA A 42 -9.82 14.75 -7.10
C ALA A 42 -11.28 14.94 -7.56
N GLU A 43 -12.20 14.18 -6.97
CA GLU A 43 -13.64 14.27 -7.21
C GLU A 43 -14.20 15.62 -6.73
N LYS A 44 -13.93 16.02 -5.49
CA LYS A 44 -14.33 17.35 -4.96
C LYS A 44 -13.76 18.51 -5.77
N ARG A 45 -12.53 18.38 -6.28
CA ARG A 45 -11.93 19.41 -7.14
C ARG A 45 -12.70 19.54 -8.46
N LYS A 46 -13.07 18.41 -9.06
CA LYS A 46 -13.87 18.37 -10.29
C LYS A 46 -15.26 18.96 -10.06
N GLU A 47 -15.93 18.59 -8.98
CA GLU A 47 -17.23 19.14 -8.58
C GLU A 47 -17.17 20.67 -8.38
N ARG A 48 -16.13 21.16 -7.69
CA ARG A 48 -15.95 22.61 -7.51
C ARG A 48 -15.76 23.35 -8.83
N ILE A 49 -14.99 22.80 -9.77
CA ILE A 49 -14.80 23.42 -11.09
C ILE A 49 -16.11 23.36 -11.89
N ALA A 50 -16.86 22.26 -11.83
CA ALA A 50 -18.17 22.14 -12.46
C ALA A 50 -19.17 23.19 -11.93
N GLY A 51 -19.26 23.36 -10.61
CA GLY A 51 -20.13 24.38 -10.02
C GLY A 51 -19.71 25.83 -10.31
N VAL A 52 -18.43 26.08 -10.58
CA VAL A 52 -17.98 27.39 -11.09
C VAL A 52 -18.34 27.55 -12.56
N ARG A 53 -18.21 26.49 -13.36
CA ARG A 53 -18.53 26.48 -14.80
C ARG A 53 -19.99 26.76 -15.08
N GLU A 54 -20.89 26.30 -14.21
CA GLU A 54 -22.34 26.60 -14.28
C GLU A 54 -22.65 28.08 -14.07
N LYS A 55 -21.84 28.80 -13.27
CA LYS A 55 -22.04 30.22 -12.98
C LYS A 55 -21.30 31.12 -13.96
N ASP A 56 -20.03 30.80 -14.22
CA ASP A 56 -19.09 31.59 -15.01
C ASP A 56 -18.12 30.67 -15.78
N PRO A 57 -18.35 30.41 -17.08
CA PRO A 57 -17.52 29.50 -17.87
C PRO A 57 -16.08 30.01 -18.02
N GLU A 58 -15.89 31.30 -18.28
CA GLU A 58 -14.55 31.89 -18.46
C GLU A 58 -13.69 31.81 -17.19
N LYS A 59 -14.30 31.98 -16.01
CA LYS A 59 -13.58 31.85 -14.74
C LYS A 59 -13.17 30.41 -14.50
N ALA A 60 -14.01 29.44 -14.87
CA ALA A 60 -13.68 28.02 -14.76
C ALA A 60 -12.48 27.65 -15.65
N GLU A 61 -12.44 28.13 -16.89
CA GLU A 61 -11.32 27.90 -17.81
C GLU A 61 -10.01 28.49 -17.29
N LYS A 62 -10.03 29.74 -16.83
CA LYS A 62 -8.85 30.37 -16.19
C LYS A 62 -8.35 29.58 -14.98
N ILE A 63 -9.27 29.04 -14.15
CA ILE A 63 -8.90 28.20 -13.02
C ILE A 63 -8.26 26.89 -13.49
N GLU A 64 -8.82 26.22 -14.51
CA GLU A 64 -8.25 25.01 -15.06
C GLU A 64 -6.85 25.23 -15.65
N GLU A 65 -6.64 26.31 -16.40
CA GLU A 65 -5.36 26.67 -16.97
C GLU A 65 -4.31 26.92 -15.89
N ASN A 66 -4.65 27.73 -14.88
CA ASN A 66 -3.77 27.99 -13.73
C ASN A 66 -3.37 26.69 -13.02
N ILE A 67 -4.32 25.76 -12.88
CA ILE A 67 -4.07 24.44 -12.31
C ILE A 67 -3.12 23.61 -13.18
N ARG A 68 -3.35 23.59 -14.49
CA ARG A 68 -2.51 22.85 -15.45
C ARG A 68 -1.07 23.35 -15.41
N TRP A 69 -0.87 24.67 -15.45
CA TRP A 69 0.45 25.28 -15.37
C TRP A 69 1.14 25.04 -14.03
N LYS A 70 0.42 25.21 -12.91
CA LYS A 70 0.96 24.92 -11.57
C LYS A 70 1.40 23.45 -11.45
N ASN A 71 0.58 22.52 -11.95
CA ASN A 71 0.90 21.10 -11.95
C ASN A 71 2.10 20.77 -12.88
N ALA A 72 2.18 21.39 -14.06
CA ALA A 72 3.31 21.22 -14.96
C ALA A 72 4.62 21.69 -14.32
N MET A 73 4.61 22.86 -13.68
CA MET A 73 5.75 23.42 -12.98
C MET A 73 6.19 22.53 -11.80
N GLN A 74 5.24 22.00 -11.03
CA GLN A 74 5.53 21.04 -9.95
C GLN A 74 6.13 19.73 -10.47
N ARG A 75 5.61 19.19 -11.58
CA ARG A 75 6.17 17.99 -12.21
C ARG A 75 7.59 18.23 -12.71
N ALA A 76 7.85 19.38 -13.33
CA ALA A 76 9.19 19.78 -13.77
C ALA A 76 10.17 19.91 -12.57
N ALA A 77 9.70 20.41 -11.43
CA ALA A 77 10.45 20.44 -10.18
C ALA A 77 10.66 19.05 -9.53
N GLY A 78 10.18 17.96 -10.16
CA GLY A 78 10.35 16.58 -9.67
C GLY A 78 9.27 16.09 -8.70
N VAL A 79 8.24 16.90 -8.44
CA VAL A 79 7.14 16.54 -7.55
C VAL A 79 6.17 15.59 -8.24
N LYS A 80 5.92 14.42 -7.63
CA LYS A 80 4.97 13.41 -8.13
C LYS A 80 3.52 13.80 -7.81
N VAL A 81 2.90 14.56 -8.70
CA VAL A 81 1.47 14.94 -8.63
C VAL A 81 0.58 13.76 -9.06
N LYS A 82 -0.28 13.28 -8.15
CA LYS A 82 -1.22 12.15 -8.36
C LYS A 82 -2.67 12.62 -8.35
N ASP A 83 -3.10 13.26 -9.44
CA ASP A 83 -4.41 13.89 -9.60
C ASP A 83 -5.38 13.13 -10.52
N ASP A 84 -4.90 12.13 -11.29
CA ASP A 84 -5.72 11.33 -12.20
C ASP A 84 -6.64 10.32 -11.45
N ILE A 85 -7.96 10.53 -11.59
CA ILE A 85 -9.02 9.70 -10.99
C ILE A 85 -8.93 8.23 -11.44
N GLY A 86 -8.69 7.97 -12.72
CA GLY A 86 -8.61 6.62 -13.28
C GLY A 86 -7.42 5.85 -12.72
N LEU A 87 -6.26 6.49 -12.62
CA LEU A 87 -5.06 5.89 -12.02
C LEU A 87 -5.22 5.70 -10.50
N LEU A 88 -5.90 6.61 -9.81
CA LEU A 88 -6.20 6.48 -8.38
C LEU A 88 -7.13 5.29 -8.10
N LYS A 89 -8.20 5.12 -8.89
CA LYS A 89 -9.10 3.96 -8.81
C LYS A 89 -8.35 2.64 -9.09
N LYS A 90 -7.51 2.59 -10.12
CA LYS A 90 -6.66 1.42 -10.43
C LYS A 90 -5.69 1.10 -9.29
N SER A 91 -5.07 2.12 -8.70
CA SER A 91 -4.13 1.97 -7.58
C SER A 91 -4.83 1.45 -6.32
N LEU A 92 -6.06 1.89 -6.07
CA LEU A 92 -6.90 1.40 -4.98
C LEU A 92 -7.19 -0.10 -5.17
N LYS A 93 -7.68 -0.51 -6.35
CA LYS A 93 -7.93 -1.93 -6.68
C LYS A 93 -6.67 -2.80 -6.52
N ARG A 94 -5.50 -2.31 -6.95
CA ARG A 94 -4.21 -3.01 -6.73
C ARG A 94 -3.89 -3.18 -5.25
N LYS A 95 -4.11 -2.14 -4.43
CA LYS A 95 -3.90 -2.19 -2.97
C LYS A 95 -4.81 -3.24 -2.31
N GLU A 96 -6.07 -3.31 -2.74
CA GLU A 96 -7.03 -4.31 -2.27
C GLU A 96 -6.65 -5.74 -2.68
N LYS A 97 -6.31 -5.95 -3.95
CA LYS A 97 -5.81 -7.25 -4.44
C LYS A 97 -4.56 -7.72 -3.69
N MET A 98 -3.63 -6.81 -3.41
CA MET A 98 -2.46 -7.12 -2.57
C MET A 98 -2.85 -7.54 -1.16
N LYS A 99 -3.82 -6.86 -0.52
CA LYS A 99 -4.32 -7.24 0.80
C LYS A 99 -4.99 -8.62 0.78
N GLN A 100 -5.81 -8.92 -0.23
CA GLN A 100 -6.44 -10.23 -0.40
C GLN A 100 -5.40 -11.34 -0.56
N ASN A 101 -4.39 -11.13 -1.42
CA ASN A 101 -3.30 -12.07 -1.61
C ASN A 101 -2.52 -12.31 -0.31
N LYS A 102 -2.25 -11.26 0.46
CA LYS A 102 -1.62 -11.39 1.78
C LYS A 102 -2.50 -12.22 2.72
N LYS A 103 -3.79 -11.90 2.82
CA LYS A 103 -4.76 -12.68 3.64
C LYS A 103 -4.75 -14.16 3.26
N LYS A 104 -4.83 -14.48 1.96
CA LYS A 104 -4.78 -15.87 1.45
C LYS A 104 -3.46 -16.56 1.81
N LYS A 105 -2.31 -15.90 1.62
CA LYS A 105 -0.99 -16.45 1.97
C LYS A 105 -0.88 -16.77 3.46
N TRP A 106 -1.36 -15.88 4.32
CA TRP A 106 -1.35 -16.10 5.77
C TRP A 106 -2.28 -17.23 6.19
N GLY A 107 -3.50 -17.28 5.64
CA GLY A 107 -4.43 -18.39 5.90
C GLY A 107 -3.88 -19.75 5.43
N ASN A 108 -3.16 -19.79 4.30
CA ASN A 108 -2.52 -21.02 3.84
C ASN A 108 -1.38 -21.47 4.76
N ARG A 109 -0.57 -20.52 5.26
CA ARG A 109 0.50 -20.80 6.22
C ARG A 109 -0.06 -21.39 7.51
N GLU A 110 -1.11 -20.79 8.06
CA GLU A 110 -1.77 -21.28 9.27
C GLU A 110 -2.30 -22.72 9.08
N LYS A 111 -2.98 -22.98 7.96
CA LYS A 111 -3.46 -24.33 7.62
C LYS A 111 -2.31 -25.34 7.50
N GLN A 112 -1.22 -24.95 6.86
CA GLN A 112 -0.05 -25.80 6.70
C GLN A 112 0.58 -26.14 8.06
N VAL A 113 0.75 -25.15 8.94
CA VAL A 113 1.28 -25.37 10.30
C VAL A 113 0.40 -26.38 11.07
N LYS A 114 -0.92 -26.18 11.06
CA LYS A 114 -1.86 -27.11 11.73
C LYS A 114 -1.79 -28.52 11.14
N ALA A 115 -1.67 -28.65 9.81
CA ALA A 115 -1.54 -29.94 9.16
C ALA A 115 -0.21 -30.64 9.52
N ASP A 116 0.89 -29.90 9.58
CA ASP A 116 2.21 -30.43 9.96
C ASP A 116 2.23 -30.88 11.43
N GLU A 117 1.60 -30.12 12.32
CA GLU A 117 1.41 -30.49 13.72
C GLU A 117 0.59 -31.79 13.84
N ALA A 118 -0.57 -31.87 13.18
CA ALA A 118 -1.41 -33.06 13.18
C ALA A 118 -0.67 -34.29 12.62
N LYS A 119 0.07 -34.13 11.52
CA LYS A 119 0.88 -35.20 10.92
C LYS A 119 1.95 -35.73 11.87
N LYS A 120 2.63 -34.83 12.61
CA LYS A 120 3.62 -35.22 13.63
C LYS A 120 2.97 -35.99 14.77
N GLN A 121 1.79 -35.57 15.24
CA GLN A 121 1.07 -36.28 16.30
C GLN A 121 0.57 -37.65 15.85
N GLN A 122 -0.02 -37.76 14.66
CA GLN A 122 -0.41 -39.06 14.09
C GLN A 122 0.77 -40.01 13.95
N LYS A 123 1.95 -39.51 13.52
CA LYS A 123 3.17 -40.32 13.47
C LYS A 123 3.60 -40.80 14.86
N ARG A 124 3.46 -39.96 15.88
CA ARG A 124 3.76 -40.33 17.27
C ARG A 124 2.80 -41.40 17.79
N GLU A 125 1.49 -41.22 17.58
CA GLU A 125 0.46 -42.16 18.00
C GLU A 125 0.65 -43.54 17.35
N THR A 126 0.87 -43.57 16.03
CA THR A 126 1.11 -44.83 15.31
C THR A 126 2.38 -45.53 15.78
N ASN A 127 3.46 -44.79 16.08
CA ASN A 127 4.68 -45.37 16.64
C ASN A 127 4.49 -45.92 18.06
N LEU A 128 3.75 -45.21 18.91
CA LEU A 128 3.42 -45.66 20.26
C LEU A 128 2.54 -46.91 20.22
N GLN A 129 1.56 -46.94 19.32
CA GLN A 129 0.69 -48.10 19.13
C GLN A 129 1.50 -49.32 18.67
N LYS A 130 2.36 -49.16 17.65
CA LYS A 130 3.29 -50.22 17.22
C LYS A 130 4.15 -50.74 18.36
N ARG A 131 4.68 -49.86 19.23
CA ARG A 131 5.47 -50.27 20.41
C ARG A 131 4.63 -51.07 21.42
N ARG A 132 3.37 -50.69 21.65
CA ARG A 132 2.46 -51.45 22.52
C ARG A 132 2.17 -52.83 21.93
N ASP A 133 1.92 -52.90 20.63
CA ASP A 133 1.58 -54.15 19.95
C ASP A 133 2.78 -55.10 19.85
N THR A 134 4.00 -54.61 19.64
CA THR A 134 5.21 -55.45 19.67
C THR A 134 5.47 -56.03 21.06
N VAL A 135 5.27 -55.24 22.12
CA VAL A 135 5.39 -55.72 23.51
C VAL A 135 4.34 -56.79 23.81
N LYS A 136 3.08 -56.57 23.41
CA LYS A 136 2.00 -57.57 23.54
C LYS A 136 2.34 -58.85 22.78
N LYS A 137 2.75 -58.73 21.51
CA LYS A 137 3.13 -59.88 20.67
C LYS A 137 4.27 -60.69 21.28
N ALA A 138 5.35 -60.02 21.73
CA ALA A 138 6.47 -60.69 22.40
C ALA A 138 6.04 -61.42 23.69
N LYS A 139 5.09 -60.86 24.45
CA LYS A 139 4.51 -61.53 25.63
C LYS A 139 3.71 -62.78 25.23
N MET A 140 2.89 -62.69 24.18
CA MET A 140 2.13 -63.83 23.65
C MET A 140 3.05 -64.93 23.10
N ASP A 141 4.07 -64.56 22.33
CA ASP A 141 5.05 -65.49 21.77
C ASP A 141 5.82 -66.24 22.89
N LYS A 142 6.14 -65.56 24.00
CA LYS A 142 6.75 -66.19 25.17
C LYS A 142 5.82 -67.19 25.87
N LEU A 143 4.51 -66.90 25.91
CA LEU A 143 3.52 -67.82 26.50
C LEU A 143 3.29 -69.05 25.62
N ARG A 144 3.25 -68.87 24.29
CA ARG A 144 3.19 -69.97 23.30
C ARG A 144 4.40 -70.90 23.39
N LYS A 145 5.62 -70.36 23.45
CA LYS A 145 6.85 -71.15 23.65
C LYS A 145 6.85 -71.97 24.94
N LYS A 146 6.11 -71.53 25.96
CA LYS A 146 5.94 -72.24 27.24
C LYS A 146 4.75 -73.20 27.25
N GLY A 147 4.05 -73.40 26.12
CA GLY A 147 2.87 -74.26 26.02
C GLY A 147 1.64 -73.78 26.80
N ARG A 148 1.63 -72.52 27.27
CA ARG A 148 0.52 -71.98 28.09
C ARG A 148 -0.65 -71.47 27.26
N ILE A 149 -0.43 -71.24 25.97
CA ILE A 149 -1.40 -70.72 25.00
C ILE A 149 -1.09 -71.42 23.68
N ALA A 150 -2.14 -71.82 22.94
CA ALA A 150 -2.03 -72.39 21.60
C ALA A 150 -1.44 -71.41 20.56
#